data_AF-A0A522A2N4-F1
#
_entry.id   AF-A0A522A2N4-F1
#
_cell.length_a   1.000
_cell.length_b   1.000
_cell.length_c   1.000
_cell.angle_alpha   90.00
_cell.angle_beta   90.00
_cell.angle_gamma   90.00
#
_symmetry.space_group_name_H-M   'P 1'
#
loop_
_entity.id
_entity.type
_entity.pdbx_description
1 polymer ?
#
loop_
_entity_poly.entity_id
_entity_poly.type
_entity_poly.pdbx_seq_one_letter_code
_entity_poly.pdbx_strand_id
1 'polypeptide(L)' 'MAAKKITVLLADDHTIVRQGFRALLESEADIAVVGEAATGRQAVELTRKLQPDVV' A
#
# COMPACT_ATOMS: atom_id res chain seq x y z
N MET A 1 -23.47 8.11 -2.16
CA MET A 1 -22.58 7.19 -1.41
C MET A 1 -21.18 7.38 -1.96
N ALA A 2 -20.18 7.64 -1.12
CA ALA A 2 -18.80 7.64 -1.59
C ALA A 2 -18.40 6.20 -1.91
N ALA A 3 -17.81 5.95 -3.08
CA ALA A 3 -17.27 4.63 -3.42
C ALA A 3 -16.17 4.27 -2.41
N LYS A 4 -16.15 3.01 -1.93
CA LYS A 4 -15.09 2.53 -1.03
C LYS A 4 -13.76 2.58 -1.80
N LYS A 5 -12.74 3.23 -1.23
CA LYS A 5 -11.39 3.24 -1.80
C LYS A 5 -10.76 1.84 -1.74
N ILE A 6 -9.95 1.51 -2.75
CA ILE A 6 -9.07 0.35 -2.77
C ILE A 6 -7.86 0.65 -1.88
N THR A 7 -7.68 -0.17 -0.85
CA THR A 7 -6.58 -0.04 0.11
C THR A 7 -5.39 -0.90 -0.32
N VAL A 8 -4.20 -0.29 -0.38
CA VAL A 8 -2.98 -0.92 -0.91
C VAL A 8 -1.87 -0.91 0.15
N LEU A 9 -1.18 -2.04 0.32
CA LEU A 9 0.06 -2.15 1.09
C LEU A 9 1.22 -2.31 0.10
N LEU A 10 2.20 -1.41 0.08
CA LEU A 10 3.36 -1.54 -0.80
C LEU A 10 4.46 -2.39 -0.16
N ALA A 11 4.92 -3.44 -0.84
CA ALA A 11 6.03 -4.29 -0.39
C ALA A 11 7.20 -4.26 -1.39
N ASP A 12 8.27 -3.53 -1.06
CA ASP A 12 9.46 -3.38 -1.90
C ASP A 12 10.68 -3.01 -1.04
N ASP A 13 11.85 -3.62 -1.27
CA ASP A 13 13.08 -3.38 -0.51
C ASP A 13 13.85 -2.12 -0.98
N HIS A 14 13.44 -1.49 -2.07
CA HIS A 14 14.00 -0.26 -2.62
C HIS A 14 13.12 0.95 -2.28
N THR A 15 13.60 1.79 -1.37
CA THR A 15 12.85 2.97 -0.88
C THR A 15 12.45 3.95 -1.98
N ILE A 16 13.30 4.21 -2.97
CA ILE A 16 12.98 5.15 -4.08
C ILE A 16 11.82 4.62 -4.93
N VAL A 17 11.82 3.32 -5.23
CA VAL A 17 10.76 2.67 -6.01
C VAL A 17 9.44 2.75 -5.26
N ARG A 18 9.45 2.42 -3.97
CA ARG A 18 8.26 2.47 -3.11
C ARG A 18 7.67 3.87 -2.98
N GLN A 19 8.51 4.90 -2.84
CA GLN A 19 8.07 6.31 -2.84
C GLN A 19 7.44 6.71 -4.18
N GLY A 20 8.02 6.27 -5.30
CA GLY A 20 7.47 6.49 -6.63
C GLY A 20 6.09 5.85 -6.81
N PHE A 21 5.93 4.58 -6.42
CA PHE A 21 4.63 3.90 -6.47
C PHE A 21 3.61 4.53 -5.55
N ARG A 22 4.00 4.95 -4.35
CA ARG A 22 3.09 5.65 -3.45
C ARG A 22 2.56 6.94 -4.06
N ALA A 23 3.43 7.78 -4.60
CA ALA A 23 3.03 9.03 -5.22
C ALA A 23 2.08 8.80 -6.42
N LEU A 24 2.37 7.77 -7.24
CA LEU A 24 1.51 7.39 -8.35
C LEU A 24 0.13 6.93 -7.88
N LEU A 25 0.07 6.00 -6.92
CA LEU A 25 -1.19 5.45 -6.42
C LEU A 25 -2.02 6.45 -5.62
N GLU A 26 -1.40 7.31 -4.81
CA GLU A 26 -2.11 8.35 -4.05
C GLU A 26 -2.67 9.47 -4.95
N SER A 27 -2.22 9.57 -6.21
CA SER A 27 -2.80 10.50 -7.19
C SER A 27 -4.17 10.05 -7.70
N GLU A 28 -4.50 8.77 -7.58
CA GLU A 28 -5.81 8.22 -7.96
C GLU A 28 -6.84 8.42 -6.86
N ALA A 29 -8.02 8.94 -7.22
CA ALA A 29 -9.04 9.35 -6.25
C ALA A 29 -9.65 8.16 -5.47
N ASP A 30 -9.63 6.96 -6.05
CA ASP A 30 -10.21 5.72 -5.53
C ASP A 30 -9.17 4.80 -4.86
N ILE A 31 -7.90 5.19 -4.76
CA ILE A 31 -6.84 4.41 -4.11
C ILE A 31 -6.39 5.07 -2.81
N ALA A 32 -5.98 4.25 -1.85
CA ALA A 32 -5.32 4.67 -0.62
C ALA A 32 -4.19 3.72 -0.24
N VAL A 33 -2.95 4.23 -0.13
CA VAL A 33 -1.83 3.46 0.41
C VAL A 33 -1.93 3.45 1.94
N VAL A 34 -2.19 2.27 2.51
CA VAL A 34 -2.43 2.10 3.96
C VAL A 34 -1.19 1.63 4.73
N GLY A 35 -0.15 1.21 4.02
CA GLY A 35 1.12 0.82 4.63
C GLY A 35 2.23 0.60 3.61
N GLU A 36 3.45 0.48 4.13
CA GLU A 36 4.67 0.20 3.38
C GLU A 36 5.52 -0.84 4.14
N ALA A 37 6.09 -1.79 3.42
CA ALA A 37 6.96 -2.83 3.94
C ALA A 37 8.26 -2.92 3.12
N ALA A 38 9.40 -3.04 3.80
CA ALA A 38 10.70 -3.22 3.17
C ALA A 38 11.11 -4.70 3.05
N THR A 39 10.31 -5.62 3.61
CA THR A 39 10.59 -7.06 3.59
C THR A 39 9.30 -7.85 3.50
N GLY A 40 9.36 -9.08 3.00
CA GLY A 40 8.21 -9.99 2.98
C GLY A 40 7.64 -10.28 4.37
N ARG A 41 8.47 -10.35 5.42
CA ARG A 41 7.99 -10.55 6.80
C ARG A 41 7.16 -9.37 7.29
N GLN A 42 7.66 -8.15 7.09
CA GLN A 42 6.90 -6.93 7.41
C GLN A 42 5.61 -6.86 6.61
N ALA A 43 5.62 -7.24 5.32
CA ALA A 43 4.43 -7.27 4.50
C ALA A 43 3.37 -8.20 5.10
N VAL A 44 3.73 -9.43 5.48
CA VAL A 44 2.80 -10.38 6.13
C VAL A 44 2.24 -9.84 7.45
N GLU A 45 3.08 -9.24 8.29
CA GLU A 45 2.64 -8.65 9.57
C GLU A 45 1.67 -7.48 9.36
N LEU A 46 1.99 -6.59 8.41
CA LEU A 46 1.17 -5.43 8.08
C LEU A 46 -0.14 -5.83 7.40
N THR A 47 -0.15 -6.82 6.50
CA THR A 47 -1.37 -7.35 5.88
C THR A 47 -2.34 -7.84 6.93
N ARG A 48 -1.86 -8.60 7.93
CA ARG A 48 -2.71 -9.10 9.03
C ARG A 48 -3.32 -7.96 9.85
N LYS A 49 -2.53 -6.91 10.11
CA LYS A 49 -2.95 -5.75 10.92
C LYS A 49 -3.88 -4.79 10.19
N LEU A 50 -3.59 -4.52 8.91
CA LEU A 50 -4.22 -3.47 8.11
C LEU A 50 -5.35 -3.99 7.22
N GLN A 51 -5.39 -5.29 6.93
CA GLN A 51 -6.37 -5.93 6.05
C GLN A 51 -6.55 -5.16 4.71
N PRO A 52 -5.47 -4.89 3.96
CA PRO A 52 -5.57 -4.17 2.69
C PRO A 52 -6.31 -5.02 1.65
N ASP A 53 -6.93 -4.35 0.67
CA ASP A 53 -7.58 -5.04 -0.45
C ASP A 53 -6.53 -5.68 -1.40
N VAL A 54 -5.33 -5.07 -1.50
CA VAL A 54 -4.20 -5.55 -2.32
C VAL A 54 -2.86 -5.34 -1.59
N VAL A 55 -1.92 -6.27 -1.79
CA VAL A 55 -0.53 -6.22 -1.32
C VAL A 55 0.41 -6.32 -2.51
#